data_AF-A0AAD5KKG1-F1
#
_entry.id   AF-A0AAD5KKG1-F1
#
_cell.length_a   1.000
_cell.length_b   1.000
_cell.length_c   1.000
_cell.angle_alpha   90.00
_cell.angle_beta   90.00
_cell.angle_gamma   90.00
#
_symmetry.space_group_name_H-M   'P 1'
#
loop_
_entity.id
_entity.type
_entity.pdbx_description
1 polymer ?
#
loop_
_entity_poly.entity_id
_entity_poly.type
_entity_poly.pdbx_seq_one_letter_code
_entity_poly.pdbx_strand_id
1 'polypeptide(L)'
;IGEHARDQYTTKPTEWPNFTKSDVLYCPAIKLITKDLPPILIEVQHTANMSFFRRLMKYSLSIRDQCSVLPIVIAICTYRTSTELLDLSRESEINTYMKQLPCEGWAQCFYLLNGKTISGHLQQIPLDPLVALAHFFIEQQPSLIHMKRQDDETIRLLYSIEKRVFESEKFLDQDKDAALKEVCSQAYTQLNMAKQTLIEDVQDKTSRK
;
A
#
# COMPACT_ATOMS: atom_id res chain seq x y z
N ILE A 1 -13.03 4.41 -15.22
CA ILE A 1 -14.00 4.89 -14.21
C ILE A 1 -14.28 6.35 -14.58
N GLY A 2 -15.53 6.71 -14.88
CA GLY A 2 -15.87 8.02 -15.47
C GLY A 2 -15.99 9.15 -14.45
N GLU A 3 -16.20 10.39 -14.93
CA GLU A 3 -16.32 11.60 -14.10
C GLU A 3 -17.37 11.51 -12.99
N HIS A 4 -18.42 10.71 -13.20
CA HIS A 4 -19.48 10.50 -12.22
C HIS A 4 -19.03 9.78 -10.95
N ALA A 5 -17.87 9.14 -10.92
CA ALA A 5 -17.40 8.38 -9.76
C ALA A 5 -16.69 9.20 -8.68
N ARG A 6 -16.51 10.52 -8.90
CA ARG A 6 -15.79 11.40 -7.97
C ARG A 6 -16.43 11.38 -6.59
N ASP A 7 -15.60 11.23 -5.55
CA ASP A 7 -16.00 11.20 -4.14
C ASP A 7 -17.03 10.12 -3.77
N GLN A 8 -17.24 9.13 -4.64
CA GLN A 8 -18.18 8.03 -4.42
C GLN A 8 -17.52 6.78 -3.83
N TYR A 9 -16.20 6.81 -3.59
CA TYR A 9 -15.43 5.65 -3.13
C TYR A 9 -14.83 5.88 -1.74
N THR A 10 -14.79 4.80 -0.97
CA THR A 10 -14.15 4.76 0.36
C THR A 10 -13.19 3.59 0.41
N THR A 11 -12.12 3.72 1.20
CA THR A 11 -11.21 2.60 1.45
C THR A 11 -11.89 1.52 2.30
N LYS A 12 -11.53 0.26 2.06
CA LYS A 12 -11.99 -0.90 2.84
C LYS A 12 -10.80 -1.70 3.40
N PRO A 13 -11.02 -2.50 4.46
CA PRO A 13 -10.02 -3.44 4.93
C PRO A 13 -9.54 -4.34 3.80
N THR A 14 -8.25 -4.69 3.84
CA THR A 14 -7.59 -5.44 2.77
C THR A 14 -7.10 -6.82 3.22
N GLU A 15 -7.40 -7.19 4.46
CA GLU A 15 -7.17 -8.52 5.02
C GLU A 15 -8.22 -9.52 4.53
N TRP A 16 -7.74 -10.65 4.03
CA TRP A 16 -8.57 -11.70 3.44
C TRP A 16 -8.63 -12.95 4.33
N PRO A 17 -9.70 -13.77 4.25
CA PRO A 17 -9.85 -14.98 5.07
C PRO A 17 -8.73 -16.01 4.95
N ASN A 18 -7.97 -15.97 3.86
CA ASN A 18 -6.80 -16.83 3.63
C ASN A 18 -5.50 -16.27 4.23
N PHE A 19 -5.59 -15.34 5.18
CA PHE A 19 -4.45 -14.66 5.84
C PHE A 19 -3.52 -13.91 4.87
N THR A 20 -4.03 -13.53 3.71
CA THR A 20 -3.31 -12.64 2.81
C THR A 20 -3.86 -11.23 2.91
N LYS A 21 -3.07 -10.26 2.47
CA LYS A 21 -3.45 -8.85 2.50
C LYS A 21 -3.20 -8.23 1.14
N SER A 22 -4.19 -7.49 0.65
CA SER A 22 -4.07 -6.63 -0.54
C SER A 22 -3.56 -5.24 -0.17
N ASP A 23 -3.10 -4.48 -1.16
CA ASP A 23 -2.57 -3.13 -0.91
C ASP A 23 -3.70 -2.13 -0.66
N VAL A 24 -4.54 -1.87 -1.68
CA VAL A 24 -5.61 -0.88 -1.59
C VAL A 24 -6.89 -1.39 -2.24
N LEU A 25 -7.99 -1.33 -1.49
CA LEU A 25 -9.33 -1.60 -1.98
C LEU A 25 -10.22 -0.38 -1.78
N TYR A 26 -10.80 0.10 -2.89
CA TYR A 26 -11.85 1.09 -2.87
C TYR A 26 -13.20 0.43 -3.18
N CYS A 27 -14.19 0.69 -2.34
CA CYS A 27 -15.58 0.29 -2.61
C CYS A 27 -16.48 1.53 -2.64
N PRO A 28 -17.58 1.49 -3.40
CA PRO A 28 -18.59 2.53 -3.37
C PRO A 28 -19.04 2.86 -1.95
N ALA A 29 -19.16 4.15 -1.64
CA ALA A 29 -19.66 4.67 -0.37
C ALA A 29 -21.16 4.43 -0.21
N ILE A 30 -21.88 4.37 -1.34
CA ILE A 30 -23.31 4.10 -1.40
C ILE A 30 -23.54 2.61 -1.12
N LYS A 31 -24.59 2.28 -0.36
CA LYS A 31 -24.93 0.90 0.01
C LYS A 31 -25.13 -0.04 -1.19
N LEU A 32 -25.46 0.49 -2.35
CA LEU A 32 -25.71 -0.30 -3.55
C LEU A 32 -24.46 -0.30 -4.44
N ILE A 33 -23.63 -1.32 -4.27
CA ILE A 33 -22.54 -1.61 -5.20
C ILE A 33 -23.18 -2.16 -6.48
N THR A 34 -23.03 -1.44 -7.58
CA THR A 34 -23.60 -1.83 -8.89
C THR A 34 -22.48 -2.20 -9.86
N LYS A 35 -22.85 -2.79 -11.01
CA LYS A 35 -21.89 -3.06 -12.08
C LYS A 35 -21.26 -1.79 -12.64
N ASP A 36 -22.00 -0.67 -12.62
CA ASP A 36 -21.55 0.63 -13.13
C ASP A 36 -20.64 1.37 -12.15
N LEU A 37 -20.64 0.97 -10.87
CA LEU A 37 -19.78 1.48 -9.83
C LEU A 37 -19.14 0.30 -9.06
N PRO A 38 -18.24 -0.47 -9.71
CA PRO A 38 -17.68 -1.67 -9.10
C PRO A 38 -16.59 -1.34 -8.09
N PRO A 39 -16.25 -2.27 -7.18
CA PRO A 39 -15.04 -2.14 -6.36
C PRO A 39 -13.78 -1.99 -7.22
N ILE A 40 -12.76 -1.30 -6.71
CA ILE A 40 -11.49 -1.07 -7.39
C ILE A 40 -10.37 -1.61 -6.50
N LEU A 41 -9.68 -2.63 -6.98
CA LEU A 41 -8.50 -3.20 -6.35
C LEU A 41 -7.26 -2.62 -7.01
N ILE A 42 -6.39 -1.98 -6.22
CA ILE A 42 -5.11 -1.46 -6.68
C ILE A 42 -3.99 -2.23 -5.96
N GLU A 43 -3.05 -2.74 -6.74
CA GLU A 43 -1.89 -3.51 -6.25
C GLU A 43 -0.60 -2.95 -6.83
N VAL A 44 0.39 -2.74 -5.97
CA VAL A 44 1.72 -2.27 -6.33
C VAL A 44 2.69 -3.42 -6.11
N GLN A 45 3.24 -3.96 -7.19
CA GLN A 45 4.05 -5.15 -7.14
C GLN A 45 5.41 -4.94 -7.80
N HIS A 46 6.49 -5.27 -7.08
CA HIS A 46 7.84 -5.19 -7.65
C HIS A 46 8.00 -6.07 -8.90
N THR A 47 7.60 -7.35 -8.79
CA THR A 47 7.63 -8.31 -9.89
C THR A 47 6.24 -8.88 -10.18
N ALA A 48 5.68 -8.58 -11.34
CA ALA A 48 4.40 -9.12 -11.80
C ALA A 48 4.62 -10.42 -12.59
N ASN A 49 4.18 -11.55 -12.04
CA ASN A 49 4.29 -12.89 -12.64
C ASN A 49 2.99 -13.69 -12.47
N MET A 50 2.97 -14.96 -12.89
CA MET A 50 1.76 -15.78 -12.75
C MET A 50 1.37 -16.10 -11.29
N SER A 51 2.31 -16.07 -10.35
CA SER A 51 1.96 -16.20 -8.92
C SER A 51 1.23 -14.95 -8.44
N PHE A 52 1.67 -13.76 -8.87
CA PHE A 52 0.96 -12.50 -8.66
C PHE A 52 -0.43 -12.51 -9.32
N PHE A 53 -0.54 -12.95 -10.58
CA PHE A 53 -1.81 -13.08 -11.29
C PHE A 53 -2.82 -13.95 -10.51
N ARG A 54 -2.41 -15.14 -10.07
CA ARG A 54 -3.26 -16.04 -9.28
C ARG A 54 -3.64 -15.44 -7.92
N ARG A 55 -2.78 -14.59 -7.34
CA ARG A 55 -3.07 -13.86 -6.10
C ARG A 55 -4.18 -12.83 -6.31
N LEU A 56 -4.12 -12.05 -7.39
CA LEU A 56 -5.18 -11.12 -7.79
C LEU A 56 -6.53 -11.82 -8.03
N MET A 57 -6.52 -12.99 -8.66
CA MET A 57 -7.73 -13.80 -8.82
C MET A 57 -8.38 -14.12 -7.46
N LYS A 58 -7.59 -14.58 -6.49
CA LYS A 58 -8.10 -14.90 -5.14
C LYS A 58 -8.68 -13.69 -4.43
N TYR A 59 -8.02 -12.53 -4.55
CA TYR A 59 -8.52 -11.29 -3.95
C TYR A 59 -9.83 -10.87 -4.60
N SER A 60 -9.90 -10.92 -5.92
CA SER A 60 -11.08 -10.48 -6.66
C SER A 60 -12.31 -11.35 -6.39
N LEU A 61 -12.10 -12.66 -6.21
CA LEU A 61 -13.15 -13.57 -5.75
C LEU A 61 -13.58 -13.27 -4.30
N SER A 62 -12.64 -12.94 -3.42
CA SER A 62 -12.96 -12.54 -2.05
C SER A 62 -13.75 -11.22 -2.00
N ILE A 63 -13.39 -10.26 -2.85
CA ILE A 63 -14.12 -8.99 -3.03
C ILE A 63 -15.54 -9.26 -3.52
N ARG A 64 -15.71 -10.14 -4.51
CA ARG A 64 -17.02 -10.52 -5.03
C ARG A 64 -17.89 -11.14 -3.94
N ASP A 65 -17.33 -12.02 -3.12
CA ASP A 65 -18.07 -12.68 -2.05
C ASP A 65 -18.58 -11.66 -1.00
N GLN A 66 -17.86 -10.54 -0.80
CA GLN A 66 -18.26 -9.45 0.10
C GLN A 66 -19.19 -8.42 -0.57
N CYS A 67 -18.97 -8.10 -1.84
CA CYS A 67 -19.59 -6.96 -2.53
C CYS A 67 -20.65 -7.38 -3.56
N SER A 68 -20.82 -8.68 -3.81
CA SER A 68 -21.68 -9.26 -4.87
C SER A 68 -21.37 -8.81 -6.31
N VAL A 69 -20.29 -8.05 -6.51
CA VAL A 69 -19.85 -7.50 -7.81
C VAL A 69 -18.35 -7.75 -7.97
N LEU A 70 -17.94 -8.11 -9.19
CA LEU A 70 -16.53 -8.28 -9.55
C LEU A 70 -15.82 -6.90 -9.57
N PRO A 71 -14.55 -6.81 -9.10
CA PRO A 71 -13.83 -5.56 -9.09
C PRO A 71 -13.26 -5.19 -10.47
N ILE A 72 -12.87 -3.93 -10.62
CA ILE A 72 -11.83 -3.50 -11.57
C ILE A 72 -10.48 -3.63 -10.86
N VAL A 73 -9.51 -4.27 -11.51
CA VAL A 73 -8.17 -4.49 -10.95
C VAL A 73 -7.16 -3.62 -11.70
N ILE A 74 -6.33 -2.89 -10.95
CA ILE A 74 -5.23 -2.08 -11.47
C ILE A 74 -3.95 -2.53 -10.78
N ALA A 75 -3.01 -3.07 -11.55
CA ALA A 75 -1.68 -3.42 -11.06
C ALA A 75 -0.65 -2.41 -11.55
N ILE A 76 0.16 -1.87 -10.63
CA ILE A 76 1.33 -1.06 -10.93
C ILE A 76 2.57 -1.92 -10.68
N CYS A 77 3.28 -2.26 -11.74
CA CYS A 77 4.50 -3.05 -11.67
C CYS A 77 5.73 -2.16 -11.69
N THR A 78 6.49 -2.15 -10.59
CA THR A 78 7.56 -1.18 -10.40
C THR A 78 8.90 -1.58 -11.03
N TYR A 79 9.13 -2.88 -11.24
CA TYR A 79 10.39 -3.37 -11.81
C TYR A 79 10.21 -4.28 -13.02
N ARG A 80 9.66 -5.49 -12.83
CA ARG A 80 9.64 -6.51 -13.89
C ARG A 80 8.29 -7.19 -14.04
N THR A 81 7.78 -7.20 -15.26
CA THR A 81 6.69 -8.10 -15.69
C THR A 81 7.29 -9.33 -16.38
N SER A 82 6.83 -10.53 -16.04
CA SER A 82 7.27 -11.77 -16.70
C SER A 82 6.77 -11.83 -18.14
N THR A 83 7.54 -12.45 -19.03
CA THR A 83 7.18 -12.65 -20.44
C THR A 83 5.82 -13.35 -20.59
N GLU A 84 5.59 -14.42 -19.83
CA GLU A 84 4.30 -15.14 -19.81
C GLU A 84 3.10 -14.22 -19.55
N LEU A 85 3.25 -13.21 -18.67
CA LEU A 85 2.17 -12.30 -18.32
C LEU A 85 2.00 -11.20 -19.38
N LEU A 86 3.09 -10.79 -20.02
CA LEU A 86 3.08 -9.86 -21.16
C LEU A 86 2.46 -10.50 -22.40
N ASP A 87 2.76 -11.77 -22.66
CA ASP A 87 2.25 -12.53 -23.81
C ASP A 87 0.73 -12.74 -23.72
N LEU A 88 0.19 -12.81 -22.50
CA LEU A 88 -1.26 -12.83 -22.24
C LEU A 88 -1.91 -11.45 -22.39
N SER A 89 -1.14 -10.37 -22.38
CA SER A 89 -1.66 -9.01 -22.36
C SER A 89 -1.91 -8.45 -23.75
N ARG A 90 -2.87 -7.54 -23.84
CA ARG A 90 -3.18 -6.76 -25.05
C ARG A 90 -3.14 -5.27 -24.74
N GLU A 91 -3.13 -4.44 -25.77
CA GLU A 91 -3.35 -3.01 -25.57
C GLU A 91 -4.75 -2.77 -24.99
N SER A 92 -4.85 -1.84 -24.05
CA SER A 92 -6.14 -1.41 -23.53
C SER A 92 -6.85 -0.51 -24.55
N GLU A 93 -8.14 -0.74 -24.72
CA GLU A 93 -9.00 0.10 -25.56
C GLU A 93 -9.34 1.44 -24.88
N ILE A 94 -9.14 1.54 -23.56
CA ILE A 94 -9.47 2.74 -22.80
C ILE A 94 -8.33 3.76 -22.86
N ASN A 95 -7.10 3.30 -22.66
CA ASN A 95 -5.94 4.18 -22.52
C ASN A 95 -4.67 3.45 -22.97
N THR A 96 -3.83 4.13 -23.75
CA THR A 96 -2.61 3.53 -24.32
C THR A 96 -1.47 3.36 -23.32
N TYR A 97 -1.56 3.95 -22.13
CA TYR A 97 -0.56 3.82 -21.06
C TYR A 97 -0.73 2.58 -20.17
N MET A 98 -1.68 1.70 -20.49
CA MET A 98 -1.99 0.49 -19.73
C MET A 98 -2.20 -0.71 -20.66
N LYS A 99 -1.80 -1.89 -20.19
CA LYS A 99 -2.11 -3.17 -20.81
C LYS A 99 -3.37 -3.76 -20.18
N GLN A 100 -4.19 -4.44 -20.96
CA GLN A 100 -5.31 -5.23 -20.46
C GLN A 100 -4.93 -6.71 -20.44
N LEU A 101 -5.30 -7.41 -19.37
CA LEU A 101 -5.10 -8.84 -19.20
C LEU A 101 -6.42 -9.60 -19.14
N PRO A 102 -6.43 -10.90 -19.48
CA PRO A 102 -7.62 -11.75 -19.35
C PRO A 102 -8.04 -11.82 -17.89
N CYS A 103 -9.33 -11.65 -17.64
CA CYS A 103 -9.87 -11.63 -16.29
C CYS A 103 -11.28 -12.21 -16.15
N GLU A 104 -11.73 -12.93 -17.17
CA GLU A 104 -13.06 -13.51 -17.27
C GLU A 104 -13.34 -14.42 -16.05
N GLY A 105 -14.48 -14.17 -15.42
CA GLY A 105 -14.94 -14.94 -14.26
C GLY A 105 -14.39 -14.51 -12.91
N TRP A 106 -13.44 -13.56 -12.85
CA TRP A 106 -12.88 -13.10 -11.57
C TRP A 106 -12.65 -11.59 -11.46
N ALA A 107 -12.66 -10.81 -12.53
CA ALA A 107 -12.73 -9.35 -12.48
C ALA A 107 -13.55 -8.79 -13.66
N GLN A 108 -13.99 -7.53 -13.57
CA GLN A 108 -14.59 -6.83 -14.71
C GLN A 108 -13.53 -6.42 -15.72
N CYS A 109 -12.42 -5.87 -15.23
CA CYS A 109 -11.26 -5.51 -16.02
C CYS A 109 -10.01 -5.74 -15.19
N PHE A 110 -8.91 -6.06 -15.86
CA PHE A 110 -7.60 -6.10 -15.25
C PHE A 110 -6.61 -5.30 -16.10
N TYR A 111 -6.11 -4.20 -15.54
CA TYR A 111 -5.14 -3.32 -16.15
C TYR A 111 -3.77 -3.44 -15.47
N LEU A 112 -2.72 -3.45 -16.28
CA LEU A 112 -1.33 -3.45 -15.83
C LEU A 112 -0.61 -2.21 -16.35
N LEU A 113 -0.02 -1.46 -15.44
CA LEU A 113 0.89 -0.35 -15.72
C LEU A 113 2.31 -0.76 -15.33
N ASN A 114 3.29 -0.43 -16.17
CA ASN A 114 4.70 -0.60 -15.86
C ASN A 114 5.54 0.48 -16.55
N GLY A 115 6.84 0.53 -16.26
CA GLY A 115 7.73 1.55 -16.83
C GLY A 115 7.69 1.62 -18.37
N LYS A 116 7.47 0.49 -19.05
CA LYS A 116 7.35 0.47 -20.52
C LYS A 116 6.04 1.12 -20.97
N THR A 117 4.90 0.77 -20.36
CA THR A 117 3.59 1.27 -20.79
C THR A 117 3.45 2.77 -20.57
N ILE A 118 4.00 3.32 -19.49
CA ILE A 118 3.87 4.75 -19.17
C ILE A 118 4.92 5.64 -19.85
N SER A 119 6.03 5.07 -20.33
CA SER A 119 7.19 5.84 -20.82
C SER A 119 6.84 6.88 -21.90
N GLY A 120 6.00 6.52 -22.87
CA GLY A 120 5.55 7.42 -23.94
C GLY A 120 4.62 8.54 -23.47
N HIS A 121 4.10 8.44 -22.25
CA HIS A 121 3.12 9.37 -21.68
C HIS A 121 3.74 10.39 -20.72
N LEU A 122 5.02 10.22 -20.35
CA LEU A 122 5.71 11.13 -19.42
C LEU A 122 5.99 12.53 -19.99
N GLN A 123 5.79 12.72 -21.30
CA GLN A 123 5.95 14.02 -21.97
C GLN A 123 4.67 14.86 -21.94
N GLN A 124 3.55 14.30 -21.47
CA GLN A 124 2.28 15.03 -21.41
C GLN A 124 2.32 16.09 -20.31
N ILE A 125 1.72 17.25 -20.59
CA ILE A 125 1.64 18.38 -19.67
C ILE A 125 0.18 18.86 -19.60
N PRO A 126 -0.53 18.70 -18.47
CA PRO A 126 -0.13 17.94 -17.27
C PRO A 126 -0.07 16.42 -17.52
N LEU A 127 0.53 15.66 -16.60
CA LEU A 127 0.43 14.20 -16.64
C LEU A 127 -1.01 13.75 -16.34
N ASP A 128 -1.44 12.65 -16.96
CA ASP A 128 -2.61 11.91 -16.47
C ASP A 128 -2.35 11.49 -15.00
N PRO A 129 -3.29 11.70 -14.06
CA PRO A 129 -3.06 11.39 -12.64
C PRO A 129 -2.68 9.92 -12.37
N LEU A 130 -3.21 8.97 -13.14
CA LEU A 130 -2.86 7.55 -13.00
C LEU A 130 -1.47 7.26 -13.56
N VAL A 131 -1.06 7.97 -14.62
CA VAL A 131 0.32 7.94 -15.13
C VAL A 131 1.28 8.52 -14.09
N ALA A 132 0.95 9.66 -13.48
CA ALA A 132 1.76 10.27 -12.42
C ALA A 132 1.89 9.35 -11.19
N LEU A 133 0.79 8.71 -10.77
CA LEU A 133 0.79 7.73 -9.68
C LEU A 133 1.68 6.51 -10.00
N ALA A 134 1.55 5.94 -11.20
CA ALA A 134 2.38 4.82 -11.61
C ALA A 134 3.85 5.23 -11.69
N HIS A 135 4.15 6.39 -12.28
CA HIS A 135 5.49 6.95 -12.39
C HIS A 135 6.16 7.11 -11.02
N PHE A 136 5.43 7.64 -10.04
CA PHE A 136 5.90 7.75 -8.65
C PHE A 136 6.32 6.40 -8.06
N PHE A 137 5.48 5.37 -8.18
CA PHE A 137 5.80 4.03 -7.66
C PHE A 137 6.89 3.30 -8.44
N ILE A 138 7.08 3.60 -9.73
CA ILE A 138 8.09 2.97 -10.59
C ILE A 138 9.47 3.60 -10.37
N GLU A 139 9.58 4.93 -10.33
CA GLU A 139 10.87 5.61 -10.18
C GLU A 139 11.42 5.52 -8.75
N GLN A 140 10.55 5.43 -7.73
CA GLN A 140 10.91 5.24 -6.31
C GLN A 140 11.99 6.22 -5.81
N GLN A 141 11.97 7.45 -6.31
CA GLN A 141 12.96 8.45 -5.95
C GLN A 141 12.73 8.91 -4.52
N PRO A 142 13.77 8.99 -3.67
CA PRO A 142 13.63 9.32 -2.25
C PRO A 142 13.23 10.78 -2.00
N SER A 143 13.33 11.63 -3.03
CA SER A 143 12.91 13.03 -2.92
C SER A 143 12.44 13.58 -4.26
N LEU A 144 11.56 14.57 -4.17
CA LEU A 144 11.00 15.29 -5.31
C LEU A 144 12.08 15.86 -6.25
N ILE A 145 13.22 16.30 -5.72
CA ILE A 145 14.31 16.93 -6.51
C ILE A 145 14.88 15.95 -7.55
N HIS A 146 14.89 14.66 -7.23
CA HIS A 146 15.39 13.61 -8.14
C HIS A 146 14.29 13.04 -9.04
N MET A 147 13.04 13.47 -8.85
CA MET A 147 11.92 12.96 -9.60
C MET A 147 11.80 13.67 -10.95
N LYS A 148 11.80 12.89 -12.04
CA LYS A 148 11.40 13.43 -13.35
C LYS A 148 9.96 13.90 -13.28
N ARG A 149 9.67 15.06 -13.87
CA ARG A 149 8.36 15.72 -13.79
C ARG A 149 8.03 16.22 -12.36
N GLN A 150 9.04 16.65 -11.61
CA GLN A 150 8.87 17.29 -10.30
C GLN A 150 8.00 18.57 -10.32
N ASP A 151 7.81 19.15 -11.50
CA ASP A 151 6.93 20.29 -11.77
C ASP A 151 5.45 19.89 -11.83
N ASP A 152 5.13 18.61 -12.06
CA ASP A 152 3.76 18.11 -12.15
C ASP A 152 3.02 18.18 -10.81
N GLU A 153 1.79 18.70 -10.83
CA GLU A 153 1.00 18.94 -9.63
C GLU A 153 0.65 17.64 -8.89
N THR A 154 0.37 16.55 -9.61
CA THR A 154 0.05 15.25 -9.00
C THR A 154 1.29 14.66 -8.34
N ILE A 155 2.46 14.73 -8.99
CA ILE A 155 3.72 14.28 -8.40
C ILE A 155 4.02 15.06 -7.11
N ARG A 156 3.88 16.39 -7.13
CA ARG A 156 4.09 17.23 -5.92
C ARG A 156 3.12 16.88 -4.80
N LEU A 157 1.86 16.61 -5.15
CA LEU A 157 0.85 16.15 -4.19
C LEU A 157 1.25 14.81 -3.55
N LEU A 158 1.70 13.83 -4.35
CA LEU A 158 2.13 12.52 -3.83
C LEU A 158 3.28 12.64 -2.84
N TYR A 159 4.34 13.40 -3.16
CA TYR A 159 5.43 13.66 -2.20
C TYR A 159 4.96 14.41 -0.95
N SER A 160 3.97 15.30 -1.06
CA SER A 160 3.40 15.98 0.10
C SER A 160 2.59 15.04 1.01
N ILE A 161 1.95 14.02 0.43
CA ILE A 161 1.25 12.96 1.18
C ILE A 161 2.30 12.10 1.89
N GLU A 162 3.28 11.59 1.15
CA GLU A 162 4.37 10.77 1.67
C GLU A 162 5.07 11.47 2.85
N LYS A 163 5.46 12.74 2.66
CA LYS A 163 6.09 13.54 3.72
C LYS A 163 5.25 13.60 5.00
N ARG A 164 3.94 13.84 4.89
CA ARG A 164 3.03 13.91 6.04
C ARG A 164 2.92 12.57 6.76
N VAL A 165 2.87 11.47 6.00
CA VAL A 165 2.83 10.11 6.57
C VAL A 165 4.10 9.85 7.38
N PHE A 166 5.28 10.09 6.82
CA PHE A 166 6.54 9.87 7.53
C PHE A 166 6.77 10.82 8.71
N GLU A 167 6.28 12.07 8.62
CA GLU A 167 6.29 12.97 9.77
C GLU A 167 5.44 12.42 10.91
N SER A 168 4.23 11.91 10.62
CA SER A 168 3.35 11.31 11.63
C SER A 168 3.93 10.04 12.26
N GLU A 169 4.61 9.19 11.49
CA GLU A 169 5.27 7.98 12.01
C GLU A 169 6.44 8.31 12.93
N LYS A 170 7.23 9.35 12.63
CA LYS A 170 8.32 9.79 13.50
C LYS A 170 7.84 10.19 14.90
N PHE A 171 6.69 10.86 15.00
CA PHE A 171 6.12 11.21 16.30
C PHE A 171 5.69 9.97 17.08
N LEU A 172 5.02 9.01 16.42
CA LEU A 172 4.57 7.76 17.05
C LEU A 172 5.74 6.89 17.55
N ASP A 173 6.84 6.83 16.81
CA ASP A 173 8.00 6.02 17.21
C ASP A 173 8.82 6.68 18.32
N GLN A 174 8.92 8.02 18.34
CA GLN A 174 9.56 8.74 19.44
C GLN A 174 8.82 8.52 20.78
N ASP A 175 7.49 8.50 20.77
CA ASP A 175 6.69 8.23 21.96
C ASP A 175 6.88 6.81 22.49
N LYS A 176 6.96 5.80 21.59
CA LYS A 176 7.24 4.41 21.99
C LYS A 176 8.64 4.25 22.58
N ASP A 177 9.63 4.90 21.99
CA ASP A 177 11.02 4.87 22.46
C ASP A 177 11.16 5.52 23.85
N ALA A 178 10.44 6.63 24.09
CA ALA A 178 10.37 7.28 25.39
C ALA A 178 9.73 6.37 26.44
N ALA A 179 8.60 5.74 26.12
CA ALA A 179 7.91 4.81 27.01
C ALA A 179 8.76 3.57 27.36
N LEU A 180 9.47 3.00 26.38
CA LEU A 180 10.39 1.88 26.58
C LEU A 180 11.55 2.25 27.50
N LYS A 181 12.17 3.42 27.29
CA LYS A 181 13.23 3.93 28.17
C LYS A 181 12.74 4.12 29.61
N GLU A 182 11.52 4.61 29.78
CA GLU A 182 10.93 4.79 31.10
C GLU A 182 10.67 3.45 31.81
N VAL A 183 10.10 2.45 31.14
CA VAL A 183 9.90 1.11 31.70
C VAL A 183 11.25 0.47 32.08
N CYS A 184 12.26 0.57 31.23
CA CYS A 184 13.60 0.05 31.54
C CYS A 184 14.23 0.77 32.75
N SER A 185 14.07 2.09 32.85
CA SER A 185 14.55 2.89 33.99
C SER A 185 13.87 2.49 35.30
N GLN A 186 12.54 2.31 35.26
CA GLN A 186 11.76 1.87 36.42
C GLN A 186 12.15 0.45 36.86
N ALA A 187 12.30 -0.48 35.92
CA ALA A 187 12.75 -1.84 36.20
C ALA A 187 14.15 -1.86 36.82
N TYR A 188 15.08 -1.07 36.27
CA TYR A 188 16.43 -0.93 36.81
C TYR A 188 16.43 -0.37 38.24
N THR A 189 15.59 0.64 38.50
CA THR A 189 15.43 1.23 39.83
C THR A 189 14.90 0.22 40.84
N GLN A 190 13.85 -0.53 40.49
CA GLN A 190 13.30 -1.55 41.38
C GLN A 190 14.29 -2.68 41.66
N LEU A 191 15.07 -3.09 40.67
CA LEU A 191 16.09 -4.13 40.84
C LEU A 191 17.20 -3.68 41.78
N ASN A 192 17.63 -2.42 41.69
CA ASN A 192 18.60 -1.84 42.63
C ASN A 192 18.03 -1.70 44.05
N MET A 193 16.77 -1.30 44.19
CA MET A 193 16.11 -1.25 45.50
C MET A 193 16.04 -2.63 46.14
N ALA A 194 15.59 -3.65 45.40
CA ALA A 194 15.52 -5.02 45.89
C ALA A 194 16.91 -5.57 46.28
N LYS A 195 17.94 -5.26 45.48
CA LYS A 195 19.33 -5.62 45.80
C LYS A 195 19.79 -4.98 47.11
N GLN A 196 19.46 -3.70 47.32
CA GLN A 196 19.85 -2.97 48.51
C GLN A 196 19.17 -3.54 49.76
N THR A 197 17.87 -3.84 49.70
CA THR A 197 17.12 -4.48 50.79
C THR A 197 17.69 -5.86 51.14
N LEU A 198 18.08 -6.66 50.14
CA LEU A 198 18.71 -7.97 50.38
C LEU A 198 20.08 -7.85 51.07
N ILE A 199 20.85 -6.82 50.75
CA ILE A 199 22.16 -6.57 51.40
C ILE A 199 21.96 -6.16 52.87
N GLU A 200 20.97 -5.31 53.14
CA GLU A 200 20.62 -4.85 54.49
C GLU A 200 20.10 -6.01 55.37
N ASP A 201 19.26 -6.89 54.82
CA ASP A 201 18.76 -8.09 55.51
C ASP A 201 19.87 -9.10 55.87
N VAL A 202 20.93 -9.18 55.06
CA VAL A 202 22.08 -10.04 55.33
C VAL A 202 22.95 -9.46 56.44
N GLN A 203 23.14 -8.14 56.47
CA GLN A 203 23.91 -7.45 57.51
C GLN A 203 23.22 -7.52 58.89
N ASP A 204 21.91 -7.34 58.97
CA ASP A 204 21.16 -7.41 60.24
C ASP A 204 21.18 -8.83 60.85
N LYS A 205 21.23 -9.89 60.02
CA LYS A 205 21.40 -11.28 60.49
C LYS A 205 22.79 -11.59 61.05
N THR A 206 23.83 -10.93 60.56
CA THR A 206 25.20 -11.07 61.10
C THR A 206 25.44 -10.28 62.38
N SER A 207 24.65 -9.22 62.64
CA SER A 207 24.75 -8.40 63.86
C SER A 207 24.00 -8.96 65.07
N ARG A 208 23.19 -10.03 64.90
CA ARG A 208 22.42 -10.69 65.98
C ARG A 208 23.03 -12.01 66.48
N LYS A 209 24.34 -12.22 66.31
CA LYS A 209 25.08 -13.36 66.86
C LYS A 209 26.03 -12.94 67.98
#